data_AF-A0A895YGH2-F1
#
_entry.id   AF-A0A895YGH2-F1
#
_cell.length_a   1.000
_cell.length_b   1.000
_cell.length_c   1.000
_cell.angle_alpha   90.00
_cell.angle_beta   90.00
_cell.angle_gamma   90.00
#
_symmetry.space_group_name_H-M   'P 1'
#
loop_
_entity.id
_entity.type
_entity.pdbx_description
1 polymer ?
#
loop_
_entity_poly.entity_id
_entity_poly.type
_entity_poly.pdbx_seq_one_letter_code
_entity_poly.pdbx_strand_id
1 'polypeptide(L)' 'MHYGTAEQIRQQRQTTLDAAHAAHPDRFNRRPHAPKLPDQAWINQPAQQQQTVSV' A
#
# COMPACT_ATOMS: atom_id res chain seq x y z
N MET A 1 2.61 17.36 -2.39
CA MET A 1 2.80 16.22 -1.47
C MET A 1 1.44 15.56 -1.24
N HIS A 2 1.29 14.25 -1.48
CA HIS A 2 0.06 13.52 -1.18
C HIS A 2 0.21 12.77 0.15
N TYR A 3 0.18 13.51 1.25
CA TYR A 3 0.04 12.87 2.56
C TYR A 3 -1.45 12.55 2.77
N GLY A 4 -1.78 11.28 3.09
CA GLY A 4 -3.12 10.87 3.52
C GLY A 4 -3.98 10.10 2.52
N THR A 5 -3.72 10.14 1.21
CA THR A 5 -4.56 9.40 0.24
C THR A 5 -4.28 7.90 0.20
N ALA A 6 -3.07 7.46 0.57
CA ALA A 6 -2.69 6.05 0.54
C ALA A 6 -3.55 5.19 1.48
N GLU A 7 -3.78 5.67 2.70
CA GLU A 7 -4.67 5.00 3.66
C GLU A 7 -6.13 5.01 3.20
N GLN A 8 -6.60 6.14 2.66
CA GLN A 8 -7.96 6.24 2.12
C GLN A 8 -8.18 5.27 0.95
N ILE A 9 -7.22 5.18 0.02
CA ILE A 9 -7.26 4.22 -1.08
C ILE A 9 -7.24 2.79 -0.55
N ARG A 10 -6.41 2.51 0.46
CA ARG A 10 -6.34 1.19 1.10
C ARG A 10 -7.68 0.81 1.75
N GLN A 11 -8.32 1.74 2.45
CA GLN A 11 -9.64 1.54 3.04
C GLN A 11 -10.70 1.25 1.97
N GLN A 12 -10.71 2.04 0.89
CA GLN A 12 -11.63 1.83 -0.22
C GLN A 12 -11.45 0.45 -0.87
N ARG A 13 -10.20 0.00 -1.02
CA ARG A 13 -9.91 -1.36 -1.51
C ARG A 13 -10.45 -2.43 -0.57
N GLN A 14 -10.32 -2.25 0.74
CA GLN A 14 -10.88 -3.21 1.70
C GLN A 14 -12.41 -3.28 1.60
N THR A 15 -13.09 -2.14 1.47
CA THR A 15 -14.55 -2.10 1.26
C THR A 15 -14.96 -2.88 0.02
N THR A 16 -14.25 -2.70 -1.10
CA THR A 16 -14.53 -3.43 -2.35
C THR A 16 -14.32 -4.95 -2.18
N LEU A 17 -13.25 -5.34 -1.50
CA LEU A 17 -12.93 -6.75 -1.21
C LEU A 17 -13.98 -7.40 -0.30
N ASP A 18 -14.47 -6.67 0.69
CA ASP A 18 -15.51 -7.15 1.60
C ASP A 18 -16.83 -7.36 0.88
N ALA A 19 -17.22 -6.44 -0.01
CA ALA A 19 -18.41 -6.58 -0.83
C ALA A 19 -18.31 -7.80 -1.77
N ALA A 20 -17.16 -8.00 -2.43
CA ALA A 20 -16.94 -9.15 -3.28
C ALA A 20 -16.99 -10.48 -2.50
N HIS A 21 -16.40 -10.52 -1.30
CA HIS A 21 -16.44 -11.69 -0.43
C HIS A 21 -17.86 -12.04 0.01
N ALA A 22 -18.67 -11.04 0.36
CA ALA A 22 -20.08 -11.24 0.73
C ALA A 22 -20.94 -11.72 -0.45
N ALA A 23 -20.70 -11.20 -1.65
CA ALA A 23 -21.46 -11.56 -2.85
C ALA A 23 -21.12 -12.96 -3.41
N HIS A 24 -19.89 -13.44 -3.19
CA HIS A 24 -19.37 -14.65 -3.84
C HIS A 24 -18.65 -15.60 -2.86
N PRO A 25 -19.34 -16.16 -1.86
CA PRO A 25 -18.71 -17.02 -0.86
C PRO A 25 -18.07 -18.30 -1.46
N ASP A 26 -18.54 -18.75 -2.63
CA ASP A 26 -17.99 -19.88 -3.38
C ASP A 26 -16.63 -19.59 -4.03
N ARG A 27 -16.33 -18.32 -4.28
CA ARG A 27 -15.07 -17.88 -4.91
C ARG A 27 -13.96 -17.61 -3.90
N PHE A 28 -14.30 -17.42 -2.62
CA PHE A 28 -13.34 -17.05 -1.59
C PHE A 28 -13.33 -18.04 -0.44
N ASN A 29 -12.25 -18.79 -0.30
CA ASN A 29 -12.05 -19.70 0.84
C ASN A 29 -11.89 -18.94 2.18
N ARG A 30 -11.51 -17.66 2.14
CA ARG A 30 -11.28 -16.76 3.30
C ARG A 30 -11.50 -15.31 2.89
N ARG A 31 -11.74 -14.43 3.88
CA ARG A 31 -11.84 -12.99 3.66
C ARG A 31 -10.55 -12.43 3.04
N PRO A 32 -10.60 -11.78 1.88
CA PRO A 32 -9.44 -11.11 1.29
C PRO A 32 -9.12 -9.79 2.01
N HIS A 33 -7.84 -9.44 2.04
CA HIS A 33 -7.35 -8.22 2.68
C HIS A 33 -6.62 -7.31 1.71
N ALA A 34 -6.86 -6.00 1.81
CA ALA A 34 -6.12 -5.02 1.03
C ALA A 34 -4.62 -5.07 1.40
N PRO A 35 -3.71 -5.02 0.41
CA PRO A 35 -2.26 -5.05 0.66
C PRO A 35 -1.82 -4.01 1.68
N LYS A 36 -0.78 -4.32 2.45
CA LYS A 36 -0.14 -3.36 3.34
C LYS A 36 0.51 -2.26 2.50
N LEU A 37 0.50 -1.04 3.03
CA LEU A 37 1.28 0.05 2.42
C LEU A 37 2.77 -0.19 2.69
N PRO A 38 3.65 0.11 1.73
CA PRO A 38 5.08 0.11 1.98
C PRO A 38 5.47 1.29 2.89
N ASP A 39 6.46 1.08 3.76
CA ASP A 39 7.00 2.15 4.62
C ASP A 39 7.68 3.25 3.78
N GLN A 40 8.36 2.86 2.70
CA GLN A 40 8.98 3.76 1.72
C GLN A 40 8.88 3.18 0.32
N ALA A 41 8.64 4.03 -0.68
CA ALA A 41 8.63 3.63 -2.09
C ALA A 41 9.27 4.73 -2.95
N TRP A 42 10.15 4.35 -3.87
CA TRP A 42 10.83 5.26 -4.79
C TRP A 42 10.67 4.79 -6.23
N ILE A 43 10.38 5.72 -7.15
CA ILE A 43 10.50 5.48 -8.60
C ILE A 43 11.96 5.65 -9.03
N ASN A 44 12.65 6.64 -8.43
CA ASN A 44 14.09 6.87 -8.55
C ASN A 44 14.64 7.08 -7.14
N GLN A 45 15.21 6.02 -6.54
CA GLN A 45 15.83 6.15 -5.22
C GLN A 45 17.09 7.02 -5.37
N PRO A 46 17.22 8.13 -4.63
CA PRO A 46 18.44 8.92 -4.69
C PRO A 46 19.61 8.08 -4.16
N ALA A 47 20.73 8.09 -4.88
CA ALA A 47 21.96 7.51 -4.37
C ALA A 47 22.30 8.18 -3.03
N GLN A 48 22.66 7.37 -2.02
CA GLN A 48 23.19 7.91 -0.78
C GLN A 48 24.51 8.61 -1.11
N GLN A 49 24.48 9.93 -1.25
CA GLN A 49 25.70 10.71 -1.34
C GLN A 49 26.42 10.54 -0.02
N GLN A 50 27.46 9.70 -0.01
CA GLN A 50 28.43 9.69 1.08
C GLN A 50 28.98 11.11 1.15
N GLN A 51 28.55 11.87 2.16
CA GLN A 51 29.18 13.13 2.49
C GLN A 51 30.61 12.79 2.88
N THR A 52 31.53 12.87 1.91
CA THR A 52 32.95 12.95 2.20
C THR A 52 33.14 14.24 2.98
N VAL A 53 33.17 14.11 4.30
CA VAL A 53 33.58 15.17 5.20
C VAL A 53 35.05 15.42 4.91
N SER A 54 35.35 16.50 4.19
CA SER A 54 36.73 16.94 3.98
C SER A 54 37.24 17.53 5.30
N VAL A 55 38.32 16.96 5.84
CA VAL A 55 39.21 17.60 6.83
C VAL A 55 40.39 18.17 6.08
#